data_AF-A0A840IH36-F1
#
_entry.id   AF-A0A840IH36-F1
#
_cell.length_a   1.000
_cell.length_b   1.000
_cell.length_c   1.000
_cell.angle_alpha   90.00
_cell.angle_beta   90.00
_cell.angle_gamma   90.00
#
_symmetry.space_group_name_H-M   'P 1'
#
loop_
_entity.id
_entity.type
_entity.pdbx_description
1 polymer ?
#
loop_
_entity_poly.entity_id
_entity_poly.type
_entity_poly.pdbx_seq_one_letter_code
_entity_poly.pdbx_strand_id
1 'polypeptide(L)'
;MSGAVLSLVIERPSVGASVCRRFEARYRGLLGSGRQHIYDALMRLVRDGLLERVPRELFDELADEDARGAITDGYRATAAGARAYRGWLTEPIEPSKLSRQETLIRLASTQPNDRATALALIDRYEQVILRLMQGTPLEVGNVMDELVADERTDFAQAELRWIARTRDKLGDG
;
A
#
# COMPACT_ATOMS: atom_id res chain seq x y z
N MET A 1 -7.70 -2.76 -1.20
CA MET A 1 -6.81 -3.75 -1.85
C MET A 1 -7.34 -4.23 -3.20
N SER A 2 -8.59 -4.70 -3.32
CA SER A 2 -9.08 -5.27 -4.60
C SER A 2 -9.06 -4.33 -5.81
N GLY A 3 -9.26 -3.01 -5.65
CA GLY A 3 -9.10 -2.05 -6.75
C GLY A 3 -7.68 -2.03 -7.34
N ALA A 4 -6.66 -2.06 -6.47
CA ALA A 4 -5.24 -2.10 -6.88
C ALA A 4 -4.82 -3.43 -7.52
N VAL A 5 -5.41 -4.56 -7.09
CA VAL A 5 -5.19 -5.85 -7.78
C VAL A 5 -5.86 -5.84 -9.16
N LEU A 6 -7.09 -5.33 -9.23
CA LEU A 6 -7.85 -5.23 -10.47
C LEU A 6 -7.16 -4.31 -11.49
N SER A 7 -6.57 -3.19 -11.07
CA SER A 7 -5.85 -2.29 -11.97
C SER A 7 -4.66 -2.95 -12.66
N LEU A 8 -3.90 -3.81 -11.95
CA LEU A 8 -2.78 -4.55 -12.54
C LEU A 8 -3.25 -5.56 -13.61
N VAL A 9 -4.36 -6.26 -13.34
CA VAL A 9 -4.92 -7.22 -14.30
C VAL A 9 -5.55 -6.51 -15.51
N ILE A 10 -6.11 -5.31 -15.32
CA ILE A 10 -6.61 -4.46 -16.42
C ILE A 10 -5.45 -3.94 -17.29
N GLU A 11 -4.37 -3.47 -16.67
CA GLU A 11 -3.16 -3.00 -17.37
C GLU A 11 -2.58 -4.12 -18.24
N ARG A 12 -2.47 -5.33 -17.66
CA ARG A 12 -2.04 -6.52 -18.38
C ARG A 12 -2.59 -7.78 -17.72
N PRO A 13 -3.36 -8.59 -18.45
CA PRO A 13 -3.73 -9.93 -18.02
C PRO A 13 -2.46 -10.75 -17.70
N SER A 14 -2.46 -11.46 -16.58
CA SER A 14 -1.27 -12.18 -16.09
C SER A 14 -1.66 -13.36 -15.19
N VAL A 15 -0.71 -14.27 -14.96
CA VAL A 15 -0.84 -15.33 -13.96
C VAL A 15 -0.76 -14.77 -12.54
N GLY A 16 -1.38 -15.45 -11.57
CA GLY A 16 -1.47 -14.96 -10.19
C GLY A 16 -0.12 -14.60 -9.56
N ALA A 17 0.91 -15.43 -9.76
CA ALA A 17 2.26 -15.15 -9.26
C ALA A 17 2.87 -13.87 -9.83
N SER A 18 2.62 -13.59 -11.11
CA SER A 18 3.07 -12.37 -11.80
C SER A 18 2.33 -11.14 -11.31
N VAL A 19 1.01 -11.26 -11.04
CA VAL A 19 0.24 -10.20 -10.37
C VAL A 19 0.82 -9.89 -9.00
N CYS A 20 1.17 -10.90 -8.19
CA CYS A 20 1.82 -10.70 -6.89
C CYS A 20 3.15 -9.96 -7.02
N ARG A 21 4.04 -10.38 -7.93
CA ARG A 21 5.32 -9.69 -8.17
C ARG A 21 5.14 -8.24 -8.60
N ARG A 22 4.23 -7.98 -9.55
CA ARG A 22 3.91 -6.63 -10.02
C ARG A 22 3.29 -5.77 -8.92
N PHE A 23 2.44 -6.35 -8.07
CA PHE A 23 1.86 -5.65 -6.93
C PHE A 23 2.93 -5.25 -5.91
N GLU A 24 3.81 -6.19 -5.54
CA GLU A 24 4.92 -5.94 -4.62
C GLU A 24 5.93 -4.93 -5.16
N ALA A 25 6.11 -4.85 -6.49
CA ALA A 25 6.94 -3.84 -7.12
C ALA A 25 6.24 -2.47 -7.16
N ARG A 26 5.03 -2.39 -7.72
CA ARG A 26 4.31 -1.13 -7.96
C ARG A 26 3.84 -0.44 -6.67
N TYR A 27 3.40 -1.21 -5.68
CA TYR A 27 2.81 -0.67 -4.45
C TYR A 27 3.75 -0.78 -3.24
N ARG A 28 5.04 -1.05 -3.46
CA ARG A 28 6.04 -1.12 -2.39
C ARG A 28 6.04 0.18 -1.57
N GLY A 29 5.87 0.05 -0.26
CA GLY A 29 5.83 1.20 0.65
C GLY A 29 4.55 2.04 0.59
N LEU A 30 3.61 1.72 -0.30
CA LEU A 30 2.25 2.29 -0.32
C LEU A 30 1.25 1.32 0.30
N LEU A 31 1.34 0.04 -0.07
CA LEU A 31 0.53 -1.04 0.48
C LEU A 31 1.43 -2.19 0.94
N GLY A 32 1.37 -2.48 2.24
CA GLY A 32 1.90 -3.74 2.78
C GLY A 32 0.86 -4.83 2.60
N SER A 33 1.14 -5.86 1.82
CA SER A 33 0.24 -7.02 1.67
C SER A 33 1.06 -8.27 1.42
N GLY A 34 0.87 -9.29 2.26
CA GLY A 34 1.43 -10.61 1.98
C GLY A 34 0.79 -11.22 0.74
N ARG A 35 1.54 -12.06 0.01
CA ARG A 35 1.06 -12.78 -1.19
C ARG A 35 -0.30 -13.45 -1.00
N GLN A 36 -0.57 -14.01 0.18
CA GLN A 36 -1.85 -14.63 0.48
C GLN A 36 -3.03 -13.67 0.34
N HIS A 37 -2.92 -12.43 0.82
CA HIS A 37 -3.99 -11.44 0.69
C HIS A 37 -4.24 -11.03 -0.77
N ILE A 38 -3.20 -11.05 -1.60
CA ILE A 38 -3.32 -10.77 -3.03
C ILE A 38 -4.10 -11.91 -3.70
N TYR A 39 -3.79 -13.17 -3.37
CA TYR A 39 -4.55 -14.31 -3.86
C TYR A 39 -6.01 -14.30 -3.37
N ASP A 40 -6.25 -13.98 -2.10
CA ASP A 40 -7.62 -13.85 -1.58
C ASP A 40 -8.39 -12.74 -2.31
N ALA A 41 -7.72 -11.63 -2.65
CA ALA A 41 -8.31 -10.56 -3.45
C ALA A 41 -8.63 -11.00 -4.88
N LEU A 42 -7.75 -11.76 -5.55
CA LEU A 42 -8.02 -12.35 -6.87
C LEU A 42 -9.22 -13.29 -6.83
N MET A 43 -9.29 -14.17 -5.84
CA MET A 43 -10.42 -15.08 -5.63
C MET A 43 -11.73 -14.33 -5.44
N ARG A 44 -11.72 -13.29 -4.62
CA ARG A 44 -12.87 -12.43 -4.40
C ARG A 44 -13.32 -11.75 -5.68
N LEU A 45 -12.40 -11.17 -6.44
CA LEU A 45 -12.71 -10.49 -7.70
C LEU A 45 -13.30 -11.44 -8.76
N VAL A 46 -12.85 -12.71 -8.81
CA VAL A 46 -13.45 -13.74 -9.68
C VAL A 46 -14.86 -14.08 -9.21
N ARG A 47 -15.03 -14.34 -7.91
CA ARG A 47 -16.35 -14.63 -7.31
C ARG A 47 -17.35 -13.50 -7.59
N ASP A 48 -16.90 -12.26 -7.53
CA ASP A 48 -17.71 -11.07 -7.74
C ASP A 48 -17.90 -10.75 -9.25
N GLY A 49 -17.40 -11.60 -10.17
CA GLY A 49 -17.57 -11.47 -11.62
C GLY A 49 -16.75 -10.34 -12.28
N LEU A 50 -15.79 -9.77 -11.55
CA LEU A 50 -14.96 -8.66 -12.01
C LEU A 50 -13.72 -9.15 -12.76
N LEU A 51 -13.25 -10.34 -12.42
CA LEU A 51 -12.22 -11.08 -13.15
C LEU A 51 -12.78 -12.42 -13.64
N GLU A 52 -12.15 -12.97 -14.66
CA GLU A 52 -12.34 -14.35 -15.09
C GLU A 52 -10.99 -15.09 -15.07
N ARG A 53 -11.07 -16.38 -14.77
CA ARG A 53 -9.92 -17.30 -14.88
C ARG A 53 -9.77 -17.74 -16.32
N VAL A 54 -8.55 -17.70 -16.83
CA VAL A 54 -8.20 -18.13 -18.18
C VAL A 54 -7.05 -19.14 -18.12
N PRO A 55 -6.98 -20.09 -19.08
CA PRO A 55 -5.89 -21.06 -19.13
C PRO A 55 -4.53 -20.37 -19.11
N ARG A 56 -3.60 -20.92 -18.32
CA ARG A 56 -2.25 -20.36 -18.15
C ARG A 56 -1.46 -20.34 -19.46
N GLU A 57 -1.76 -21.28 -20.34
CA GLU A 57 -1.10 -21.50 -21.62
C GLU A 57 -1.28 -20.32 -22.59
N LEU A 58 -2.23 -19.42 -22.29
CA LEU A 58 -2.42 -18.19 -23.05
C LEU A 58 -1.41 -17.08 -22.68
N PHE A 59 -0.49 -17.34 -21.77
CA PHE A 59 0.53 -16.39 -21.30
C PHE A 59 1.93 -16.93 -21.53
N ASP A 60 2.77 -16.16 -22.23
CA ASP A 60 4.19 -16.47 -22.45
C ASP A 60 5.07 -16.22 -21.19
N GLU A 61 4.46 -16.10 -20.01
CA GLU A 61 5.16 -15.81 -18.75
C GLU A 61 5.77 -17.09 -18.14
N LEU A 62 7.10 -17.07 -17.92
CA LEU A 62 7.83 -18.14 -17.21
C LEU A 62 7.18 -18.38 -15.84
N ALA A 63 6.71 -19.61 -15.60
CA ALA A 63 6.35 -20.01 -14.26
C ALA A 63 7.63 -20.06 -13.43
N ASP A 64 7.60 -19.45 -12.26
CA ASP A 64 8.52 -19.88 -11.22
C ASP A 64 8.20 -21.36 -10.90
N GLU A 65 9.21 -22.22 -10.95
CA GLU A 65 9.10 -23.68 -10.75
C GLU A 65 8.59 -24.06 -9.34
N ASP A 66 8.58 -23.10 -8.40
CA ASP A 66 8.05 -23.25 -7.04
C ASP A 66 6.51 -23.35 -6.98
N ALA A 67 5.81 -23.23 -8.11
CA ALA A 67 4.35 -23.37 -8.19
C ALA A 67 3.84 -24.82 -8.14
N ARG A 68 4.51 -25.73 -7.43
CA ARG A 68 3.97 -27.08 -7.14
C ARG A 68 2.83 -26.94 -6.12
N GLY A 69 1.64 -26.57 -6.61
CA GLY A 69 0.39 -26.44 -5.84
C GLY A 69 -0.24 -25.04 -5.78
N ALA A 70 0.35 -24.03 -6.44
CA ALA A 70 -0.23 -22.69 -6.52
C ALA A 70 -1.26 -22.60 -7.66
N ILE A 71 -2.28 -21.74 -7.51
CA ILE A 71 -3.26 -21.45 -8.57
C ILE A 71 -2.49 -20.95 -9.81
N THR A 72 -2.35 -21.83 -10.80
CA THR A 72 -1.64 -21.56 -12.06
C THR A 72 -2.45 -20.71 -13.03
N ASP A 73 -3.74 -20.52 -12.76
CA ASP A 73 -4.65 -19.85 -13.68
C ASP A 73 -4.20 -18.41 -13.97
N GLY A 74 -4.37 -18.02 -15.23
CA GLY A 74 -4.31 -16.63 -15.64
C GLY A 74 -5.57 -15.89 -15.25
N TYR A 75 -5.45 -14.57 -15.10
CA TYR A 75 -6.59 -13.71 -14.81
C TYR A 75 -6.75 -12.65 -15.89
N ARG A 76 -7.99 -12.42 -16.30
CA ARG A 76 -8.38 -11.34 -17.21
C ARG A 76 -9.54 -10.55 -16.63
N ALA A 77 -9.55 -9.24 -16.84
CA ALA A 77 -10.65 -8.39 -16.39
C ALA A 77 -11.87 -8.54 -17.29
N THR A 78 -13.05 -8.61 -16.69
CA THR A 78 -14.33 -8.57 -17.42
C THR A 78 -14.70 -7.12 -17.75
N ALA A 79 -15.69 -6.91 -18.61
CA ALA A 79 -16.25 -5.58 -18.83
C ALA A 79 -16.84 -4.97 -17.54
N ALA A 80 -17.39 -5.81 -16.65
CA ALA A 80 -17.84 -5.37 -15.34
C ALA A 80 -16.67 -4.94 -14.45
N GLY A 81 -15.56 -5.68 -14.46
CA GLY A 81 -14.31 -5.30 -13.80
C GLY A 81 -13.79 -3.95 -14.25
N ALA A 82 -13.75 -3.69 -15.57
CA ALA A 82 -13.32 -2.40 -16.09
C ALA A 82 -14.21 -1.24 -15.64
N ARG A 83 -15.54 -1.44 -15.53
CA ARG A 83 -16.45 -0.42 -14.99
C ARG A 83 -16.27 -0.22 -13.48
N ALA A 84 -16.15 -1.30 -12.72
CA ALA A 84 -15.92 -1.23 -11.28
C ALA A 84 -14.60 -0.50 -10.95
N TYR A 85 -13.54 -0.74 -11.72
CA TYR A 85 -12.28 -0.02 -11.59
C TYR A 85 -12.45 1.49 -11.81
N ARG A 86 -13.15 1.90 -12.87
CA ARG A 86 -13.42 3.34 -13.10
C ARG A 86 -14.25 3.97 -11.99
N GLY A 87 -15.25 3.25 -11.48
CA GLY A 87 -16.04 3.69 -10.33
C GLY A 87 -15.17 3.91 -9.11
N TRP A 88 -14.33 2.92 -8.78
CA TRP A 88 -13.39 2.99 -7.66
C TRP A 88 -12.43 4.18 -7.73
N LEU A 89 -11.93 4.54 -8.92
CA LEU A 89 -11.09 5.73 -9.10
C LEU A 89 -11.79 7.06 -8.77
N THR A 90 -13.12 7.07 -8.77
CA THR A 90 -13.94 8.27 -8.52
C THR A 90 -14.62 8.27 -7.16
N GLU A 91 -14.46 7.18 -6.39
CA GLU A 91 -15.02 7.09 -5.04
C GLU A 91 -14.35 8.12 -4.12
N PRO A 92 -15.12 8.90 -3.33
CA PRO A 92 -14.55 9.80 -2.34
C PRO A 92 -13.65 9.05 -1.36
N ILE A 93 -12.45 9.57 -1.15
CA ILE A 93 -11.50 9.05 -0.18
C ILE A 93 -11.58 9.92 1.07
N GLU A 94 -12.09 9.34 2.15
CA GLU A 94 -12.05 10.00 3.46
C GLU A 94 -10.61 10.04 3.98
N PRO A 95 -10.14 11.20 4.50
CA PRO A 95 -8.80 11.28 5.07
C PRO A 95 -8.68 10.40 6.33
N SER A 96 -8.09 9.21 6.19
CA SER A 96 -7.73 8.39 7.36
C SER A 96 -6.22 8.13 7.36
N LYS A 97 -5.50 8.72 8.33
CA LYS A 97 -4.09 8.41 8.60
C LYS A 97 -4.01 7.54 9.84
N LEU A 98 -4.33 6.25 9.70
CA LEU A 98 -4.41 5.29 10.79
C LEU A 98 -3.14 5.28 11.67
N SER A 99 -1.96 5.41 11.06
CA SER A 99 -0.68 5.43 11.80
C SER A 99 -0.51 6.70 12.66
N ARG A 100 -0.85 7.87 12.13
CA ARG A 100 -0.80 9.13 12.88
C ARG A 100 -1.84 9.15 13.99
N GLN A 101 -3.03 8.64 13.72
CA GLN A 101 -4.10 8.51 14.71
C GLN A 101 -3.65 7.66 15.89
N GLU A 102 -3.03 6.50 15.64
CA GLU A 102 -2.50 5.65 16.71
C GLU A 102 -1.43 6.35 17.56
N THR A 103 -0.48 7.07 16.93
CA THR A 103 0.51 7.87 17.68
C THR A 103 -0.16 8.93 18.56
N LEU A 104 -1.17 9.64 18.04
CA LEU A 104 -1.91 10.65 18.80
C LEU A 104 -2.71 10.04 19.95
N ILE A 105 -3.35 8.89 19.73
CA ILE A 105 -4.07 8.15 20.77
C ILE A 105 -3.13 7.73 21.90
N ARG A 106 -1.96 7.18 21.57
CA ARG A 106 -0.94 6.81 22.56
C ARG A 106 -0.41 8.03 23.32
N LEU A 107 -0.17 9.14 22.63
CA LEU A 107 0.27 10.38 23.26
C LEU A 107 -0.81 10.92 24.22
N ALA A 108 -2.07 10.94 23.79
CA ALA A 108 -3.21 11.34 24.63
C ALA A 108 -3.44 10.40 25.83
N SER A 109 -2.98 9.15 25.72
CA SER A 109 -3.06 8.14 26.79
C SER A 109 -1.87 8.21 27.76
N THR A 110 -0.86 9.04 27.48
CA THR A 110 0.31 9.23 28.34
C THR A 110 -0.06 10.13 29.53
N GLN A 111 0.46 9.82 30.72
CA GLN A 111 0.21 10.62 31.91
C GLN A 111 0.81 12.04 31.75
N PRO A 112 0.12 13.11 32.20
CA PRO A 112 0.58 14.50 31.95
C PRO A 112 2.00 14.82 32.41
N ASN A 113 2.50 14.14 33.45
CA ASN A 113 3.83 14.35 34.00
C ASN A 113 4.90 13.39 33.45
N ASP A 114 4.49 12.40 32.65
CA ASP A 114 5.40 11.40 32.07
C ASP A 114 5.94 11.84 30.71
N ARG A 115 6.70 12.95 30.73
CA ARG A 115 7.35 13.51 29.53
C ARG A 115 8.35 12.54 28.90
N ALA A 116 9.02 11.72 29.72
CA ALA A 116 9.99 10.74 29.24
C ALA A 116 9.33 9.69 28.35
N THR A 117 8.18 9.14 28.75
CA THR A 117 7.43 8.20 27.91
C THR A 117 6.91 8.86 26.63
N ALA A 118 6.42 10.11 26.72
CA ALA A 118 5.99 10.87 25.55
C ALA A 118 7.14 11.08 24.54
N LEU A 119 8.33 11.45 25.02
CA LEU A 119 9.53 11.60 24.17
C LEU A 119 9.92 10.27 23.52
N ALA A 120 9.97 9.18 24.29
CA ALA A 120 10.30 7.85 23.74
C ALA A 120 9.29 7.37 22.68
N LEU A 121 8.01 7.72 22.82
CA LEU A 121 6.99 7.46 21.81
C LEU A 121 7.28 8.25 20.52
N ILE A 122 7.58 9.55 20.64
CA ILE A 122 7.90 10.43 19.52
C ILE A 122 9.17 9.98 18.79
N ASP A 123 10.22 9.59 19.52
CA ASP A 123 11.47 9.08 18.92
C ASP A 123 11.22 7.80 18.11
N ARG A 124 10.41 6.86 18.64
CA ARG A 124 10.02 5.66 17.90
C ARG A 124 9.22 5.99 16.65
N TYR A 125 8.34 6.98 16.72
CA TYR A 125 7.57 7.43 15.56
C TYR A 125 8.47 8.09 14.51
N GLU A 126 9.43 8.92 14.91
CA GLU A 126 10.44 9.51 14.02
C GLU A 126 11.21 8.44 13.25
N GLN A 127 11.64 7.36 13.92
CA GLN A 127 12.31 6.25 13.25
C GLN A 127 11.44 5.55 12.18
N VAL A 128 10.11 5.56 12.34
CA VAL A 128 9.18 5.05 11.31
C VAL A 128 9.11 6.01 10.12
N ILE A 129 9.05 7.33 10.36
CA ILE A 129 9.02 8.35 9.30
C ILE A 129 10.35 8.38 8.52
N LEU A 130 11.49 8.30 9.20
CA LEU A 130 12.80 8.24 8.54
C LEU A 130 12.93 6.98 7.68
N ARG A 131 12.45 5.82 8.16
CA ARG A 131 12.39 4.59 7.36
C ARG A 131 11.48 4.72 6.14
N LEU A 132 10.39 5.48 6.23
CA LEU A 132 9.53 5.77 5.08
C LEU A 132 10.28 6.56 3.99
N MET A 133 11.12 7.52 4.39
CA MET A 133 11.96 8.31 3.48
C MET A 133 13.13 7.51 2.89
N GLN A 134 13.69 6.57 3.64
CA GLN A 134 14.75 5.67 3.18
C GLN A 134 14.24 4.47 2.37
N GLY A 135 12.92 4.29 2.28
CA GLY A 135 12.31 3.20 1.54
C GLY A 135 12.68 3.21 0.07
N THR A 136 12.49 2.08 -0.62
CA THR A 136 12.75 1.96 -2.05
C THR A 136 12.08 3.12 -2.80
N PRO A 137 12.85 3.89 -3.60
CA PRO A 137 12.28 4.93 -4.45
C PRO A 137 11.18 4.33 -5.30
N LEU A 138 10.07 5.06 -5.43
CA LEU A 138 9.08 4.70 -6.45
C LEU A 138 9.77 4.87 -7.81
N GLU A 139 9.62 3.88 -8.70
CA GLU A 139 10.08 4.06 -10.07
C GLU A 139 9.26 5.18 -10.70
N VAL A 140 9.92 6.30 -11.00
CA VAL A 140 9.27 7.46 -11.61
C VAL A 140 9.29 7.26 -13.12
N GLY A 141 8.17 6.82 -13.69
CA GLY A 141 8.02 6.62 -15.13
C GLY A 141 7.02 7.58 -15.79
N ASN A 142 6.15 8.23 -14.99
CA ASN A 142 5.14 9.17 -15.47
C ASN A 142 4.72 10.16 -14.36
N VAL A 143 3.91 11.16 -14.73
CA VAL A 143 3.42 12.22 -13.82
C VAL A 143 2.67 11.69 -12.58
N MET A 144 1.97 10.55 -12.68
CA MET A 144 1.27 9.98 -11.53
C MET A 144 2.27 9.41 -10.53
N ASP A 145 3.37 8.83 -11.00
CA ASP A 145 4.44 8.32 -10.13
C ASP A 145 5.15 9.48 -9.41
N GLU A 146 5.36 10.60 -10.11
CA GLU A 146 5.90 11.85 -9.53
C GLU A 146 5.00 12.38 -8.41
N LEU A 147 3.69 12.51 -8.67
CA LEU A 147 2.73 13.00 -7.67
C LEU A 147 2.69 12.13 -6.41
N VAL A 148 2.82 10.81 -6.55
CA VAL A 148 2.85 9.90 -5.40
C VAL A 148 4.17 10.02 -4.63
N ALA A 149 5.30 10.23 -5.32
CA ALA A 149 6.60 10.47 -4.69
C ALA A 149 6.63 11.83 -3.95
N ASP A 150 6.05 12.87 -4.54
CA ASP A 150 5.92 14.20 -3.96
C ASP A 150 5.08 14.15 -2.68
N GLU A 151 3.91 13.52 -2.69
CA GLU A 151 3.09 13.37 -1.47
C GLU A 151 3.88 12.72 -0.35
N ARG A 152 4.59 11.61 -0.63
CA ARG A 152 5.34 10.87 0.39
C ARG A 152 6.40 11.75 1.03
N THR A 153 7.07 12.56 0.21
CA THR A 153 8.08 13.51 0.66
C THR A 153 7.44 14.59 1.51
N ASP A 154 6.38 15.23 1.03
CA ASP A 154 5.67 16.29 1.74
C ASP A 154 5.10 15.81 3.08
N PHE A 155 4.52 14.61 3.10
CA PHE A 155 4.02 13.97 4.30
C PHE A 155 5.13 13.73 5.32
N ALA A 156 6.23 13.08 4.91
CA ALA A 156 7.33 12.79 5.82
C ALA A 156 7.94 14.09 6.39
N GLN A 157 8.12 15.11 5.56
CA GLN A 157 8.60 16.41 6.02
C GLN A 157 7.62 17.09 7.00
N ALA A 158 6.32 17.01 6.73
CA ALA A 158 5.30 17.56 7.63
C ALA A 158 5.30 16.87 8.99
N GLU A 159 5.44 15.54 9.03
CA GLU A 159 5.53 14.77 10.27
C GLU A 159 6.84 15.09 11.02
N LEU A 160 7.99 15.17 10.35
CA LEU A 160 9.25 15.58 10.98
C LEU A 160 9.18 16.99 11.60
N ARG A 161 8.54 17.94 10.91
CA ARG A 161 8.28 19.28 11.47
C ARG A 161 7.38 19.22 12.71
N TRP A 162 6.37 18.34 12.72
CA TRP A 162 5.51 18.16 13.89
C TRP A 162 6.25 17.50 15.06
N ILE A 163 7.08 16.50 14.79
CA ILE A 163 7.95 15.82 15.76
C ILE A 163 8.88 16.84 16.44
N ALA A 164 9.58 17.67 15.66
CA ALA A 164 10.46 18.71 16.19
C ALA A 164 9.72 19.64 17.16
N ARG A 165 8.59 20.22 16.72
CA ARG A 165 7.76 21.10 17.58
C ARG A 165 7.23 20.40 18.83
N THR A 166 6.97 19.09 18.75
CA THR A 166 6.49 18.31 19.90
C THR A 166 7.61 18.07 20.90
N ARG A 167 8.83 17.79 20.42
CA ARG A 167 10.02 17.64 21.25
C ARG A 167 10.34 18.94 21.99
N ASP A 168 10.30 20.08 21.31
CA ASP A 168 10.53 21.39 21.94
C ASP A 168 9.54 21.62 23.11
N LYS A 169 8.24 21.38 22.86
CA LYS A 169 7.19 21.50 23.90
C LYS A 169 7.35 20.53 25.08
N LEU A 170 7.89 19.34 24.83
CA LEU A 170 8.15 18.34 25.88
C LEU A 170 9.45 18.61 26.63
N GLY A 171 10.41 19.31 26.01
CA GLY A 171 11.70 19.69 26.59
C GLY A 171 11.66 20.98 27.42
N ASP A 172 10.72 21.89 27.14
CA ASP A 172 10.52 23.15 27.89
C ASP A 172 9.81 22.95 29.25
N GLY A 173 10.28 22.01 30.09
CA GLY A 173 9.65 21.67 31.39
C GLY A 173 10.62 21.53 32.54
#